data_AF-A0A530R0Q8-F1
#
_entry.id   AF-A0A530R0Q8-F1
#
_cell.length_a   1.000
_cell.length_b   1.000
_cell.length_c   1.000
_cell.angle_alpha   90.00
_cell.angle_beta   90.00
_cell.angle_gamma   90.00
#
_symmetry.space_group_name_H-M   'P 1'
#
loop_
_entity.id
_entity.type
_entity.pdbx_description
1 polymer ?
#
loop_
_entity_poly.entity_id
_entity_poly.type
_entity_poly.pdbx_seq_one_letter_code
_entity_poly.pdbx_strand_id
1 'polypeptide(L)'
;MADAYTRVADAIVPSVYAQYSFEEHVQSLEIYQAGILFSDPAIASKLSMGGRSVDMPGWKDLGNDPSEPVNDDPADSIELKKIGARREVAARNVRAQAWGIPDLTSILAGDDPQKLIVRRQTDYWQRANKLTLLGILKGVLADNIA
;
A
#
# COMPACT_ATOMS: atom_id res chain seq x y z
N MET A 1 -69.67 -18.09 33.96
CA MET A 1 -68.70 -16.98 33.96
C MET A 1 -67.98 -17.06 32.62
N ALA A 2 -67.96 -15.97 31.85
CA ALA A 2 -67.29 -15.97 30.55
C ALA A 2 -65.81 -15.62 30.78
N ASP A 3 -64.91 -16.55 30.44
CA ASP A 3 -63.48 -16.37 30.64
C ASP A 3 -62.96 -15.22 29.76
N ALA A 4 -62.38 -14.22 30.42
CA ALA A 4 -61.75 -13.07 29.77
C ALA A 4 -60.25 -13.34 29.61
N TYR A 5 -59.77 -13.36 28.37
CA TYR A 5 -58.35 -13.54 28.04
C TYR A 5 -57.73 -12.20 27.66
N THR A 6 -56.50 -11.96 28.13
CA THR A 6 -55.69 -10.81 27.74
C THR A 6 -55.39 -10.84 26.24
N ARG A 7 -55.71 -9.74 25.54
CA ARG A 7 -55.47 -9.59 24.10
C ARG A 7 -54.15 -8.84 23.88
N VAL A 8 -53.57 -8.98 22.69
CA VAL A 8 -52.35 -8.24 22.29
C VAL A 8 -52.54 -6.72 22.37
N ALA A 9 -53.79 -6.23 22.27
CA ALA A 9 -54.14 -4.82 22.49
C ALA A 9 -54.02 -4.37 23.96
N ASP A 10 -54.05 -5.31 24.91
CA ASP A 10 -53.92 -5.04 26.36
C ASP A 10 -52.45 -5.15 26.83
N ALA A 11 -51.52 -5.47 25.92
CA ALA A 11 -50.10 -5.64 26.19
C ALA A 11 -49.27 -4.55 25.50
N ILE A 12 -48.39 -3.88 26.24
CA ILE A 12 -47.41 -2.95 25.68
C ILE A 12 -46.34 -3.79 24.98
N VAL A 13 -46.33 -3.78 23.65
CA VAL A 13 -45.31 -4.47 22.84
C VAL A 13 -44.05 -3.60 22.82
N PRO A 14 -42.93 -4.03 23.43
CA PRO A 14 -41.68 -3.26 23.38
C PRO A 14 -41.08 -3.32 21.97
N SER A 15 -40.60 -2.18 21.47
CA SER A 15 -39.79 -2.14 20.25
C SER A 15 -38.38 -2.61 20.56
N VAL A 16 -38.02 -3.82 20.13
CA VAL A 16 -36.65 -4.31 20.18
C VAL A 16 -35.94 -3.83 18.91
N TYR A 17 -35.03 -2.86 19.03
CA TYR A 17 -34.21 -2.46 17.90
C TYR A 17 -33.15 -3.54 17.63
N ALA A 18 -32.92 -3.84 16.35
CA ALA A 18 -31.85 -4.75 15.95
C ALA A 18 -30.47 -4.15 16.29
N GLN A 19 -29.51 -5.01 16.63
CA GLN A 19 -28.12 -4.59 16.80
C GLN A 19 -27.56 -4.01 15.49
N TYR A 20 -26.56 -3.13 15.59
CA TYR A 20 -25.89 -2.58 14.43
C TYR A 20 -25.29 -3.70 13.56
N SER A 21 -25.74 -3.81 12.32
CA SER A 21 -25.13 -4.68 11.31
C SER A 21 -24.25 -3.83 10.40
N PHE A 22 -22.97 -4.21 10.25
CA PHE A 22 -22.05 -3.50 9.37
C PHE A 22 -22.03 -4.12 7.97
N GLU A 23 -22.16 -3.26 6.96
CA GLU A 23 -21.98 -3.67 5.57
C GLU A 23 -20.49 -3.78 5.25
N GLU A 24 -20.04 -4.99 4.93
CA GLU A 24 -18.67 -5.22 4.54
C GLU A 24 -18.48 -5.19 3.02
N HIS A 25 -17.82 -4.15 2.51
CA HIS A 25 -17.30 -4.19 1.15
C HIS A 25 -16.12 -5.18 1.07
N VAL A 26 -16.38 -6.36 0.53
CA VAL A 26 -15.35 -7.37 0.21
C VAL A 26 -14.60 -6.89 -1.02
N GLN A 27 -13.46 -6.23 -0.81
CA GLN A 27 -12.49 -6.01 -1.87
C GLN A 27 -11.30 -6.93 -1.60
N SER A 28 -11.07 -7.92 -2.47
CA SER A 28 -9.87 -8.77 -2.38
C SER A 28 -8.61 -7.93 -2.61
N LEU A 29 -7.66 -8.05 -1.68
CA LEU A 29 -6.46 -7.22 -1.59
C LEU A 29 -5.21 -8.12 -1.63
N GLU A 30 -4.82 -8.54 -2.83
CA GLU A 30 -3.71 -9.50 -3.06
C GLU A 30 -2.40 -8.84 -3.52
N ILE A 31 -2.20 -7.53 -3.39
CA ILE A 31 -1.03 -6.86 -4.02
C ILE A 31 0.31 -7.36 -3.47
N TYR A 32 0.38 -7.57 -2.16
CA TYR A 32 1.58 -8.12 -1.51
C TYR A 32 1.72 -9.62 -1.78
N GLN A 33 0.61 -10.37 -1.86
CA GLN A 33 0.62 -11.80 -2.15
C GLN A 33 1.01 -12.10 -3.60
N ALA A 34 0.62 -11.22 -4.53
CA ALA A 34 0.97 -11.29 -5.94
C ALA A 34 2.44 -10.89 -6.23
N GLY A 35 3.23 -10.54 -5.20
CA GLY A 35 4.65 -10.19 -5.35
C GLY A 35 4.91 -8.85 -6.04
N ILE A 36 3.88 -8.02 -6.25
CA ILE A 36 4.03 -6.72 -6.93
C ILE A 36 4.74 -5.71 -6.02
N LEU A 37 4.56 -5.83 -4.70
CA LEU A 37 5.23 -5.01 -3.70
C LEU A 37 6.02 -5.91 -2.74
N PHE A 38 7.32 -5.66 -2.63
CA PHE A 38 8.19 -6.29 -1.63
C PHE A 38 9.08 -5.23 -0.98
N SER A 39 9.57 -5.53 0.21
CA SER A 39 10.48 -4.65 0.95
C SER A 39 11.93 -5.09 0.75
N ASP A 40 12.76 -4.23 0.18
CA ASP A 40 14.19 -4.44 0.08
C ASP A 40 14.90 -3.83 1.31
N PRO A 41 15.67 -4.62 2.10
CA PRO A 41 16.43 -4.13 3.24
C PRO A 41 17.43 -3.01 2.91
N ALA A 42 18.08 -3.04 1.74
CA ALA A 42 19.04 -2.04 1.32
C ALA A 42 18.37 -0.68 1.10
N ILE A 43 17.15 -0.68 0.53
CA ILE A 43 16.34 0.52 0.33
C ILE A 43 15.75 0.99 1.67
N ALA A 44 15.28 0.07 2.52
CA ALA A 44 14.71 0.39 3.83
C ALA A 44 15.71 1.15 4.71
N SER A 45 16.98 0.73 4.72
CA SER A 45 18.06 1.42 5.45
C SER A 45 18.33 2.85 4.95
N LYS A 46 18.08 3.11 3.66
CA LYS A 46 18.24 4.46 3.08
C LYS A 46 17.02 5.34 3.30
N LEU A 47 15.83 4.74 3.38
CA LEU A 47 14.59 5.44 3.68
C LEU A 47 14.45 5.87 5.15
N SER A 48 15.18 5.23 6.07
CA SER A 48 15.26 5.68 7.47
C SER A 48 16.02 7.01 7.62
N MET A 49 16.91 7.33 6.68
CA MET A 49 17.57 8.63 6.60
C MET A 49 16.58 9.70 6.13
N GLY A 50 16.82 10.97 6.46
CA GLY A 50 15.98 12.09 5.97
C GLY A 50 16.11 12.29 4.45
N GLY A 51 15.07 12.80 3.79
CA GLY A 51 15.13 13.17 2.37
C GLY A 51 13.85 12.90 1.59
N ARG A 52 13.69 13.60 0.46
CA ARG A 52 12.54 13.45 -0.47
C ARG A 52 12.74 12.30 -1.45
N SER A 53 13.98 12.04 -1.87
CA SER A 53 14.35 10.97 -2.78
C SER A 53 15.61 10.25 -2.30
N VAL A 54 15.80 9.03 -2.75
CA VAL A 54 16.99 8.22 -2.50
C VAL A 54 17.64 7.91 -3.85
N ASP A 55 18.89 8.34 -4.01
CA ASP A 55 19.70 8.02 -5.19
C ASP A 55 20.49 6.74 -4.93
N MET A 56 20.38 5.79 -5.86
CA MET A 56 21.07 4.51 -5.84
C MET A 56 21.98 4.44 -7.07
N PRO A 57 23.30 4.70 -6.91
CA PRO A 57 24.24 4.53 -7.99
C PRO A 57 24.56 3.04 -8.18
N GLY A 58 24.76 2.63 -9.43
CA GLY A 58 25.25 1.30 -9.80
C GLY A 58 26.19 1.38 -10.99
N TRP A 59 27.04 0.37 -11.14
CA TRP A 59 27.85 0.21 -12.36
C TRP A 59 27.02 -0.50 -13.43
N LYS A 60 27.19 -0.11 -14.69
CA LYS A 60 26.67 -0.85 -15.83
C LYS A 60 27.57 -2.05 -16.09
N ASP A 61 27.02 -3.07 -16.73
CA ASP A 61 27.79 -4.24 -17.14
C ASP A 61 28.86 -3.86 -18.19
N LEU A 62 29.85 -4.73 -18.37
CA LEU A 62 30.85 -4.58 -19.41
C LEU A 62 30.18 -4.62 -20.79
N GLY A 63 30.69 -3.84 -21.73
CA GLY A 63 30.25 -3.89 -23.12
C GLY A 63 30.47 -5.27 -23.72
N ASN A 64 29.64 -5.65 -24.70
CA ASN A 64 29.80 -6.91 -25.43
C ASN A 64 30.84 -6.79 -26.55
N ASP A 65 31.97 -6.18 -26.24
CA ASP A 65 33.02 -5.89 -27.20
C ASP A 65 33.86 -7.15 -27.47
N PRO A 66 34.21 -7.44 -28.73
CA PRO A 66 35.03 -8.60 -29.05
C PRO A 66 36.40 -8.50 -28.38
N SER A 67 36.93 -9.64 -27.96
CA SER A 67 38.29 -9.75 -27.44
C SER A 67 39.30 -9.43 -28.55
N GLU A 68 40.23 -8.53 -28.27
CA GLU A 68 41.33 -8.21 -29.19
C GLU A 68 42.41 -9.30 -29.13
N PRO A 69 42.96 -9.75 -30.27
CA PRO A 69 44.06 -10.72 -30.29
C PRO A 69 45.34 -10.09 -29.75
N VAL A 70 46.05 -10.82 -28.90
CA VAL A 70 47.33 -10.36 -28.32
C VAL A 70 48.46 -10.63 -29.30
N ASN A 71 49.38 -9.67 -29.44
CA ASN A 71 50.66 -9.83 -30.13
C ASN A 71 51.82 -9.35 -29.24
N ASP A 72 53.06 -9.72 -29.62
CA ASP A 72 54.29 -9.33 -28.92
C ASP A 72 54.94 -8.06 -29.52
N ASP A 73 54.20 -7.29 -30.31
CA ASP A 73 54.71 -6.05 -30.91
C ASP A 73 54.64 -4.92 -29.87
N PRO A 74 55.77 -4.32 -29.43
CA PRO A 74 55.77 -3.26 -28.45
C PRO A 74 55.10 -1.95 -28.93
N ALA A 75 54.76 -1.84 -30.22
CA ALA A 75 54.02 -0.71 -30.78
C ALA A 75 52.49 -0.93 -30.81
N ASP A 76 52.01 -2.16 -30.62
CA ASP A 76 50.59 -2.49 -30.66
C ASP A 76 50.05 -2.66 -29.23
N SER A 77 49.00 -1.92 -28.89
CA SER A 77 48.49 -1.82 -27.51
C SER A 77 46.99 -2.09 -27.48
N ILE A 78 46.55 -2.95 -26.57
CA ILE A 78 45.13 -3.24 -26.36
C ILE A 78 44.37 -1.96 -26.00
N GLU A 79 43.23 -1.71 -26.66
CA GLU A 79 42.42 -0.53 -26.35
C GLU A 79 41.70 -0.70 -25.00
N LEU A 80 41.94 0.24 -24.07
CA LEU A 80 41.23 0.25 -22.78
C LEU A 80 39.78 0.73 -22.97
N LYS A 81 38.84 -0.15 -22.63
CA LYS A 81 37.40 0.16 -22.70
C LYS A 81 36.87 0.70 -21.37
N LYS A 82 35.92 1.63 -21.45
CA LYS A 82 35.33 2.31 -20.28
C LYS A 82 34.08 1.57 -19.77
N ILE A 83 33.86 1.63 -18.46
CA ILE A 83 32.63 1.14 -17.81
C ILE A 83 31.72 2.33 -17.52
N GLY A 84 30.42 2.17 -17.79
CA GLY A 84 29.41 3.20 -17.50
C GLY A 84 28.85 3.09 -16.08
N ALA A 85 28.26 4.18 -15.58
CA ALA A 85 27.45 4.17 -14.36
C ALA A 85 25.96 4.39 -14.67
N ARG A 86 25.08 3.88 -13.81
CA ARG A 86 23.64 4.15 -13.80
C ARG A 86 23.25 4.81 -12.48
N ARG A 87 22.26 5.71 -12.53
CA ARG A 87 21.65 6.33 -11.35
C ARG A 87 20.17 5.98 -11.32
N GLU A 88 19.74 5.32 -10.26
CA GLU A 88 18.33 5.05 -9.99
C GLU A 88 17.85 5.99 -8.89
N VAL A 89 16.66 6.59 -9.07
CA VAL A 89 16.09 7.55 -8.11
C VAL A 89 14.76 7.01 -7.60
N ALA A 90 14.65 6.80 -6.28
CA ALA A 90 13.42 6.39 -5.63
C ALA A 90 12.77 7.58 -4.91
N ALA A 91 11.47 7.78 -5.09
CA ALA A 91 10.70 8.83 -4.41
C ALA A 91 10.08 8.31 -3.09
N ARG A 92 10.11 9.12 -2.04
CA ARG A 92 9.45 8.81 -0.76
C ARG A 92 8.00 9.27 -0.78
N ASN A 93 7.08 8.40 -0.35
CA ASN A 93 5.67 8.70 -0.22
C ASN A 93 5.21 8.50 1.24
N VAL A 94 4.74 9.57 1.88
CA VAL A 94 4.27 9.55 3.28
C VAL A 94 2.83 10.05 3.31
N ARG A 95 1.94 9.31 3.99
CA ARG A 95 0.52 9.66 4.10
C ARG A 95 0.00 9.46 5.51
N ALA A 96 -1.03 10.21 5.86
CA ALA A 96 -1.72 10.12 7.14
C ALA A 96 -3.24 10.16 6.92
N GLN A 97 -3.98 9.54 7.83
CA GLN A 97 -5.44 9.61 7.91
C GLN A 97 -5.84 9.52 9.38
N ALA A 98 -6.87 10.28 9.77
CA ALA A 98 -7.41 10.30 11.13
C ALA A 98 -8.94 10.20 11.11
N TRP A 99 -9.49 9.61 12.16
CA TRP A 99 -10.93 9.51 12.42
C TRP A 99 -11.20 9.91 13.87
N GLY A 100 -12.35 10.55 14.12
CA GLY A 100 -12.76 11.01 15.45
C GLY A 100 -14.16 10.53 15.76
N ILE A 101 -14.40 10.19 17.03
CA ILE A 101 -15.70 9.75 17.55
C ILE A 101 -15.94 10.45 18.89
N PRO A 102 -17.08 11.15 19.08
CA PRO A 102 -17.48 11.69 20.38
C PRO A 102 -17.94 10.60 21.35
N ASP A 103 -17.59 10.72 22.64
CA ASP A 103 -17.93 9.74 23.68
C ASP A 103 -19.46 9.56 23.87
N LEU A 104 -20.21 10.66 23.82
CA LEU A 104 -21.68 10.63 23.91
C LEU A 104 -22.32 9.77 22.81
N THR A 105 -21.70 9.69 21.63
CA THR A 105 -22.20 8.88 20.51
C THR A 105 -22.06 7.39 20.80
N SER A 106 -20.98 6.97 21.46
CA SER A 106 -20.77 5.56 21.87
C SER A 106 -21.83 5.14 22.92
N ILE A 107 -22.08 6.00 23.90
CA ILE A 107 -23.06 5.74 24.96
C ILE A 107 -24.48 5.63 24.40
N LEU A 108 -24.86 6.53 23.48
CA LEU A 108 -26.20 6.56 22.91
C LEU A 108 -26.44 5.45 21.87
N ALA A 109 -25.40 5.06 21.13
CA ALA A 109 -25.50 4.00 20.13
C ALA A 109 -25.60 2.60 20.78
N GLY A 110 -25.10 2.40 22.00
CA GLY A 110 -25.11 1.09 22.65
C GLY A 110 -24.15 0.06 22.01
N ASP A 111 -23.30 0.51 21.08
CA ASP A 111 -22.16 -0.21 20.53
C ASP A 111 -20.98 0.76 20.40
N ASP A 112 -19.75 0.24 20.40
CA ASP A 112 -18.53 1.04 20.39
C ASP A 112 -17.98 1.20 18.96
N PRO A 113 -18.22 2.34 18.29
CA PRO A 113 -17.72 2.57 16.93
C PRO A 113 -16.19 2.64 16.85
N GLN A 114 -15.46 2.81 17.96
CA GLN A 114 -13.99 2.77 17.94
C GLN A 114 -13.49 1.36 17.59
N LYS A 115 -14.15 0.31 18.09
CA LYS A 115 -13.79 -1.09 17.77
C LYS A 115 -13.93 -1.38 16.28
N LEU A 116 -14.94 -0.81 15.63
CA LEU A 116 -15.11 -0.93 14.19
C LEU A 116 -13.95 -0.30 13.43
N ILE A 117 -13.57 0.94 13.79
CA ILE A 117 -12.48 1.64 13.11
C ILE A 117 -11.19 0.83 13.23
N VAL A 118 -10.88 0.33 14.43
CA VAL A 118 -9.69 -0.51 14.67
C VAL A 118 -9.72 -1.77 13.80
N ARG A 119 -10.86 -2.46 13.72
CA ARG A 119 -11.01 -3.67 12.89
C ARG A 119 -10.80 -3.37 11.40
N ARG A 120 -11.22 -2.20 10.91
CA ARG A 120 -11.19 -1.82 9.49
C ARG A 120 -9.94 -1.07 9.05
N GLN A 121 -9.11 -0.66 10.00
CA GLN A 121 -7.92 0.15 9.74
C GLN A 121 -6.94 -0.55 8.79
N THR A 122 -6.73 -1.85 8.98
CA THR A 122 -5.84 -2.65 8.14
C THR A 122 -6.35 -2.70 6.69
N ASP A 123 -7.63 -3.01 6.49
CA ASP A 123 -8.26 -3.07 5.16
C ASP A 123 -8.22 -1.70 4.46
N TYR A 124 -8.41 -0.61 5.21
CA TYR A 124 -8.31 0.74 4.68
C TYR A 124 -6.92 1.03 4.09
N TRP A 125 -5.84 0.74 4.83
CA TRP A 125 -4.48 1.00 4.35
C TRP A 125 -4.10 0.13 3.16
N GLN A 126 -4.55 -1.12 3.14
CA GLN A 126 -4.36 -1.99 1.98
C GLN A 126 -5.00 -1.39 0.72
N ARG A 127 -6.24 -0.85 0.81
CA ARG A 127 -6.89 -0.13 -0.30
C ARG A 127 -6.16 1.16 -0.67
N ALA A 128 -5.72 1.95 0.31
CA ALA A 128 -4.99 3.18 0.07
C ALA A 128 -3.66 2.92 -0.68
N ASN A 129 -2.95 1.86 -0.31
CA ASN A 129 -1.73 1.43 -1.00
C ASN A 129 -2.02 0.95 -2.43
N LYS A 130 -3.13 0.23 -2.66
CA LYS A 130 -3.59 -0.15 -4.01
C LYS A 130 -3.81 1.04 -4.93
N LEU A 131 -4.54 2.04 -4.45
CA LEU A 131 -4.83 3.26 -5.21
C LEU A 131 -3.55 4.02 -5.54
N THR A 132 -2.62 4.05 -4.60
CA THR A 132 -1.30 4.66 -4.80
C THR A 132 -0.53 3.98 -5.91
N LEU A 133 -0.42 2.65 -5.87
CA LEU A 133 0.27 1.87 -6.89
C LEU A 133 -0.35 2.10 -8.27
N LEU A 134 -1.69 2.04 -8.35
CA LEU A 134 -2.39 2.29 -9.62
C LEU A 134 -2.13 3.71 -10.15
N GLY A 135 -2.07 4.71 -9.27
CA GLY A 135 -1.71 6.08 -9.64
C GLY A 135 -0.29 6.19 -10.20
N ILE A 136 0.68 5.51 -9.58
CA ILE A 136 2.07 5.45 -10.05
C ILE A 136 2.12 4.79 -11.43
N LEU A 137 1.48 3.63 -11.61
CA LEU A 137 1.46 2.90 -12.89
C LEU A 137 0.84 3.72 -14.01
N LYS A 138 -0.28 4.42 -13.73
CA LYS A 138 -0.90 5.33 -14.70
C LYS A 138 0.04 6.46 -15.11
N GLY A 139 0.80 7.02 -14.16
CA GLY A 139 1.80 8.05 -14.44
C GLY A 139 2.91 7.56 -15.36
N VAL A 140 3.49 6.38 -15.06
CA VAL A 140 4.54 5.76 -15.89
C VAL A 140 4.05 5.47 -17.31
N LEU A 141 2.84 4.94 -17.44
CA LEU A 141 2.26 4.64 -18.76
C LEU A 141 1.96 5.92 -19.56
N ALA A 142 1.50 6.99 -18.91
CA ALA A 142 1.25 8.26 -19.59
C ALA A 142 2.55 8.92 -20.08
N ASP A 143 3.62 8.86 -19.28
CA ASP A 143 4.94 9.40 -19.65
C ASP A 143 5.55 8.62 -20.84
N ASN A 144 5.38 7.30 -20.88
CA ASN A 144 5.93 6.46 -21.94
C ASN A 144 5.18 6.54 -23.29
N ILE A 145 3.98 7.15 -23.32
CA ILE A 145 3.21 7.37 -24.55
C ILE A 145 3.51 8.75 -25.17
N ALA A 146 4.10 9.67 -24.40
CA ALA A 146 4.53 11.00 -24.85
C ALA A 146 5.91 10.96 -25.52
#